data_AF-A0AAD8I5P0-F1
#
_entry.id   AF-A0AAD8I5P0-F1
#
_cell.length_a   1.000
_cell.length_b   1.000
_cell.length_c   1.000
_cell.angle_alpha   90.00
_cell.angle_beta   90.00
_cell.angle_gamma   90.00
#
_symmetry.space_group_name_H-M   'P 1'
#
loop_
_entity.id
_entity.type
_entity.pdbx_description
1 polymer ?
#
loop_
_entity_poly.entity_id
_entity_poly.type
_entity_poly.pdbx_seq_one_letter_code
_entity_poly.pdbx_strand_id
1 'polypeptide(L)'
;MEGELNNFAMVWITVLASLYYCHTIAKLIPKGTIRFLTILPISILFIFLPLNLNTMHLGASSSFFIACLELILAMFAALARVLMQAELEPPFDEPYLATSLQDFWGKRWNLMVTNILKPTIFEPTRNVFTGLVGRKWAIFPSVFATFFVSGLMHELVFYTYGRQKTRWEVTCFFLIHGVSLGVEMGLKKLVNGKFRLPRTVSGPLAIIPNEVSCPYL
;
A
#
# COMPACT_ATOMS: atom_id res chain seq x y z
N MET A 1 37.03 -30.05 26.81
CA MET A 1 36.70 -29.83 25.37
C MET A 1 35.34 -30.42 25.00
N GLU A 2 35.05 -31.68 25.33
CA GLU A 2 33.76 -32.31 24.97
C GLU A 2 32.52 -31.56 25.51
N GLY A 3 32.55 -31.07 26.76
CA GLY A 3 31.43 -30.30 27.33
C GLY A 3 31.13 -28.99 26.59
N GLU A 4 32.14 -28.29 26.10
CA GLU A 4 31.94 -27.06 25.31
C GLU A 4 31.44 -27.35 23.89
N LEU A 5 31.92 -28.42 23.27
CA LEU A 5 31.41 -28.86 21.96
C LEU A 5 29.93 -29.24 22.05
N ASN A 6 29.50 -29.87 23.15
CA ASN A 6 28.10 -30.17 23.41
C ASN A 6 27.26 -28.89 23.62
N ASN A 7 27.77 -27.91 24.37
CA ASN A 7 27.10 -26.62 24.54
C ASN A 7 27.01 -25.84 23.22
N PHE A 8 28.08 -25.85 22.42
CA PHE A 8 28.10 -25.25 21.10
C PHE A 8 27.09 -25.91 20.16
N ALA A 9 27.07 -27.24 20.10
CA ALA A 9 26.06 -27.97 19.33
C ALA A 9 24.64 -27.63 19.79
N MET A 10 24.39 -27.57 21.10
CA MET A 10 23.09 -27.21 21.66
C MET A 10 22.65 -25.79 21.26
N VAL A 11 23.56 -24.80 21.33
CA VAL A 11 23.29 -23.42 20.91
C VAL A 11 22.87 -23.38 19.44
N TRP A 12 23.65 -23.99 18.54
CA TRP A 12 23.36 -23.95 17.10
C TRP A 12 22.15 -24.78 16.69
N ILE A 13 21.91 -25.93 17.33
CA ILE A 13 20.68 -26.72 17.13
C ILE A 13 19.46 -25.89 17.55
N THR A 14 19.54 -25.18 18.68
CA THR A 14 18.46 -24.32 19.16
C THR A 14 18.21 -23.15 18.21
N VAL A 15 19.26 -22.49 17.71
CA VAL A 15 19.14 -21.44 16.68
C VAL A 15 18.43 -21.97 15.43
N LEU A 16 18.85 -23.12 14.91
CA LEU A 16 18.24 -23.72 13.71
C LEU A 16 16.77 -24.10 13.94
N ALA A 17 16.44 -24.67 15.10
CA ALA A 17 15.08 -25.01 15.48
C ALA A 17 14.19 -23.75 15.60
N SER A 18 14.71 -22.67 16.21
CA SER A 18 14.01 -21.39 16.31
C SER A 18 13.77 -20.74 14.95
N LEU A 19 14.75 -20.79 14.04
CA LEU A 19 14.58 -20.29 12.67
C LEU A 19 13.53 -21.09 11.89
N TYR A 20 13.53 -22.42 12.03
CA TYR A 20 12.52 -23.30 11.42
C TYR A 20 11.11 -23.00 11.96
N TYR A 21 10.99 -22.77 13.27
CA TYR A 21 9.74 -22.36 13.89
C TYR A 21 9.25 -21.01 13.33
N CYS A 22 10.11 -19.99 13.28
CA CYS A 22 9.78 -18.68 12.70
C CYS A 22 9.29 -18.79 11.26
N HIS A 23 9.96 -19.60 10.43
CA HIS A 23 9.56 -19.85 9.04
C HIS A 23 8.17 -20.49 8.92
N THR A 24 7.90 -21.47 9.78
CA THR A 24 6.62 -22.18 9.80
C THR A 24 5.48 -21.27 10.24
N ILE A 25 5.69 -20.50 11.32
CA ILE A 25 4.72 -19.51 11.83
C ILE A 25 4.46 -18.41 10.80
N ALA A 26 5.50 -17.95 10.09
CA ALA A 26 5.34 -16.95 9.04
C ALA A 26 4.46 -17.41 7.87
N LYS A 27 4.37 -18.73 7.62
CA LYS A 27 3.48 -19.33 6.63
C LYS A 27 2.07 -19.63 7.17
N LEU A 28 1.98 -20.01 8.44
CA LEU A 28 0.71 -20.41 9.06
C LEU A 28 -0.13 -19.21 9.51
N ILE A 29 0.51 -18.16 10.01
CA ILE A 29 -0.18 -17.01 10.61
C ILE A 29 -0.11 -15.82 9.65
N PRO A 30 -1.27 -15.24 9.25
CA PRO A 30 -1.30 -14.05 8.41
C PRO A 30 -0.60 -12.86 9.10
N LYS A 31 -0.23 -11.85 8.30
CA LYS A 31 0.44 -10.64 8.81
C LYS A 31 -0.46 -10.00 9.88
N GLY A 32 0.02 -9.92 11.12
CA GLY A 32 -0.83 -9.57 12.26
C GLY A 32 -0.09 -9.46 13.59
N THR A 33 -0.77 -8.89 14.60
CA THR A 33 -0.27 -8.78 15.99
C THR A 33 0.04 -10.15 16.61
N ILE A 34 -0.71 -11.18 16.23
CA ILE A 34 -0.51 -12.57 16.68
C ILE A 34 0.85 -13.12 16.20
N ARG A 35 1.25 -12.79 14.97
CA ARG A 35 2.56 -13.19 14.42
C ARG A 35 3.71 -12.48 15.14
N PHE A 36 3.50 -11.25 15.58
CA PHE A 36 4.49 -10.52 16.38
C PHE A 36 4.64 -11.13 17.78
N LEU A 37 3.53 -11.41 18.46
CA LEU A 37 3.53 -11.99 19.80
C LEU A 37 4.17 -13.39 19.86
N THR A 38 4.09 -14.16 18.77
CA THR A 38 4.70 -15.50 18.68
C THR A 38 6.19 -15.49 18.40
N ILE A 39 6.74 -14.42 17.80
CA ILE A 39 8.19 -14.29 17.50
C ILE A 39 8.94 -13.65 18.68
N LEU A 40 8.27 -12.82 19.49
CA LEU A 40 8.88 -12.10 20.62
C LEU A 40 9.63 -12.99 21.64
N PRO A 41 9.13 -14.18 22.03
CA PRO A 41 9.86 -15.08 22.93
C PRO A 41 11.19 -15.59 22.36
N ILE A 42 11.30 -15.68 21.02
CA ILE A 42 12.51 -16.16 20.33
C ILE A 42 13.58 -15.08 20.35
N SER A 43 13.20 -13.80 20.24
CA SER A 43 14.12 -12.68 20.43
C SER A 43 14.77 -12.72 21.81
N ILE A 44 13.99 -13.01 22.85
CA ILE A 44 14.51 -13.13 24.23
C ILE A 44 15.47 -14.32 24.34
N LEU A 45 15.12 -15.47 23.75
CA LEU A 45 15.95 -16.68 23.77
C LEU A 45 17.35 -16.45 23.16
N PHE A 46 17.44 -15.67 22.08
CA PHE A 46 18.72 -15.39 21.40
C PHE A 46 19.67 -14.52 22.23
N ILE A 47 19.16 -13.68 23.13
CA ILE A 47 20.00 -12.89 24.05
C ILE A 47 20.72 -13.79 25.07
N PHE A 48 20.06 -14.82 25.58
CA PHE A 48 20.60 -15.68 26.64
C PHE A 48 21.47 -16.83 26.12
N LEU A 49 21.23 -17.29 24.89
CA LEU A 49 21.91 -18.44 24.28
C LEU A 49 23.45 -18.35 24.24
N PRO A 50 24.08 -17.22 23.84
CA PRO A 50 25.54 -17.13 23.79
C PRO A 50 26.22 -17.14 25.17
N LEU A 51 25.48 -16.86 26.26
CA LEU A 51 26.01 -16.90 27.63
C LEU A 51 26.36 -18.31 28.11
N ASN A 52 25.93 -19.35 27.37
CA ASN A 52 26.23 -20.74 27.71
C ASN A 52 27.58 -21.25 27.17
N LEU A 53 28.32 -20.40 26.44
CA LEU A 53 29.67 -20.68 25.95
C LEU A 53 30.70 -19.96 26.83
N ASN A 54 31.68 -20.70 27.35
CA ASN A 54 32.68 -20.15 28.27
C ASN A 54 33.99 -19.74 27.56
N THR A 55 34.28 -20.30 26.40
CA THR A 55 35.44 -19.95 25.59
C THR A 55 35.27 -18.61 24.88
N MET A 56 36.27 -17.75 25.00
CA MET A 56 36.24 -16.41 24.41
C MET A 56 36.09 -16.42 22.89
N HIS A 57 36.78 -17.32 22.17
CA HIS A 57 36.71 -17.36 20.70
C HIS A 57 35.35 -17.85 20.19
N LEU A 58 34.85 -18.99 20.70
CA LEU A 58 33.56 -19.57 20.29
C LEU A 58 32.38 -18.74 20.80
N GLY A 59 32.48 -18.21 22.01
CA GLY A 59 31.51 -17.30 22.61
C GLY A 59 31.43 -15.99 21.84
N ALA A 60 32.56 -15.32 21.56
CA ALA A 60 32.56 -14.06 20.83
C ALA A 60 32.06 -14.21 19.38
N SER A 61 32.50 -15.26 18.68
CA SER A 61 32.03 -15.51 17.31
C SER A 61 30.53 -15.82 17.28
N SER A 62 30.04 -16.66 18.20
CA SER A 62 28.62 -17.02 18.27
C SER A 62 27.75 -15.83 18.69
N SER A 63 28.19 -15.04 19.67
CA SER A 63 27.54 -13.79 20.08
C SER A 63 27.41 -12.79 18.93
N PHE A 64 28.45 -12.64 18.11
CA PHE A 64 28.42 -11.75 16.96
C PHE A 64 27.34 -12.16 15.94
N PHE A 65 27.30 -13.45 15.57
CA PHE A 65 26.29 -13.94 14.62
C PHE A 65 24.86 -13.86 15.19
N ILE A 66 24.69 -14.18 16.47
CA ILE A 66 23.38 -14.12 17.14
C ILE A 66 22.91 -12.66 17.27
N ALA A 67 23.80 -11.71 17.59
CA ALA A 67 23.47 -10.29 17.64
C ALA A 67 23.07 -9.73 16.26
N CYS A 68 23.74 -10.16 15.19
CA CYS A 68 23.32 -9.79 13.83
C CYS A 68 21.92 -10.33 13.49
N LEU A 69 21.62 -11.57 13.87
CA LEU A 69 20.29 -12.16 13.68
C LEU A 69 19.21 -11.43 14.50
N GLU A 70 19.52 -11.07 15.74
CA GLU A 70 18.63 -10.32 16.61
C GLU A 70 18.34 -8.93 16.04
N LEU A 71 19.35 -8.22 15.54
CA LEU A 71 19.16 -6.92 14.90
C LEU A 71 18.23 -7.00 13.68
N ILE A 72 18.40 -8.02 12.84
CA ILE A 72 17.53 -8.26 11.69
C ILE A 72 16.10 -8.54 12.15
N LEU A 73 15.91 -9.42 13.14
CA LEU A 73 14.59 -9.72 13.72
C LEU A 73 13.94 -8.47 14.34
N ALA A 74 14.72 -7.64 15.04
CA ALA A 74 14.27 -6.40 15.63
C ALA A 74 13.83 -5.38 14.57
N MET A 75 14.56 -5.26 13.45
CA MET A 75 14.15 -4.43 12.31
C MET A 75 12.83 -4.92 11.70
N PHE A 76 12.67 -6.23 11.49
CA PHE A 76 11.41 -6.80 10.99
C PHE A 76 10.25 -6.59 11.97
N ALA A 77 10.51 -6.72 13.27
CA ALA A 77 9.54 -6.44 14.34
C ALA A 77 9.12 -4.96 14.37
N ALA A 78 10.07 -4.04 14.25
CA ALA A 78 9.81 -2.60 14.20
C ALA A 78 9.03 -2.23 12.93
N LEU A 79 9.42 -2.75 11.77
CA LEU A 79 8.70 -2.58 10.52
C LEU A 79 7.29 -3.15 10.62
N ALA A 80 7.12 -4.34 11.20
CA ALA A 80 5.81 -4.93 11.44
C ALA A 80 4.97 -4.06 12.38
N ARG A 81 5.53 -3.50 13.46
CA ARG A 81 4.80 -2.58 14.34
C ARG A 81 4.36 -1.31 13.62
N VAL A 82 5.23 -0.71 12.82
CA VAL A 82 4.90 0.48 12.01
C VAL A 82 3.80 0.15 11.00
N LEU A 83 3.90 -0.98 10.30
CA LEU A 83 2.90 -1.42 9.32
C LEU A 83 1.57 -1.88 9.95
N MET A 84 1.60 -2.36 11.20
CA MET A 84 0.41 -2.84 11.92
C MET A 84 -0.26 -1.75 12.77
N GLN A 85 0.45 -0.68 13.13
CA GLN A 85 -0.10 0.52 13.79
C GLN A 85 -0.49 1.61 12.78
N ALA A 86 0.07 1.56 11.57
CA ALA A 86 -0.60 2.15 10.43
C ALA A 86 -1.77 1.22 10.08
N GLU A 87 -2.96 1.49 10.62
CA GLU A 87 -4.18 1.12 9.91
C GLU A 87 -4.08 1.81 8.53
N LEU A 88 -3.45 1.14 7.57
CA LEU A 88 -3.59 1.54 6.18
C LEU A 88 -5.07 1.41 5.89
N GLU A 89 -5.74 2.55 5.74
CA GLU A 89 -7.08 2.60 5.17
C GLU A 89 -7.06 1.66 3.95
N PRO A 90 -8.01 0.70 3.86
CA PRO A 90 -8.04 -0.24 2.76
C PRO A 90 -7.89 0.53 1.45
N PRO A 91 -6.87 0.24 0.61
CA PRO A 91 -6.64 1.03 -0.59
C PRO A 91 -7.83 0.97 -1.55
N PHE A 92 -8.68 -0.05 -1.45
CA PHE A 92 -9.90 -0.21 -2.24
C PHE A 92 -11.08 -0.57 -1.32
N ASP A 93 -12.24 0.04 -1.59
CA ASP A 93 -13.51 -0.23 -0.91
C ASP A 93 -14.54 -0.74 -1.94
N GLU A 94 -14.47 -2.05 -2.23
CA GLU A 94 -15.37 -2.76 -3.15
C GLU A 94 -15.69 -1.98 -4.45
N PRO A 95 -14.68 -1.70 -5.30
CA PRO A 95 -14.84 -0.81 -6.47
C PRO A 95 -15.84 -1.31 -7.51
N TYR A 96 -16.07 -2.62 -7.58
CA TYR A 96 -17.07 -3.23 -8.46
C TYR A 96 -18.52 -2.88 -8.11
N LEU A 97 -18.78 -2.39 -6.89
CA LEU A 97 -20.11 -1.91 -6.48
C LEU A 97 -20.34 -0.42 -6.80
N ALA A 98 -19.38 0.24 -7.44
CA ALA A 98 -19.49 1.67 -7.73
C ALA A 98 -20.72 1.97 -8.60
N THR A 99 -21.52 2.92 -8.13
CA THR A 99 -22.78 3.30 -8.80
C THR A 99 -22.62 4.43 -9.80
N SER A 100 -21.45 5.09 -9.81
CA SER A 100 -21.09 6.19 -10.70
C SER A 100 -19.57 6.42 -10.73
N LEU A 101 -19.05 7.16 -11.71
CA LEU A 101 -17.63 7.49 -11.78
C LEU A 101 -17.16 8.31 -10.58
N GLN A 102 -18.03 9.16 -10.03
CA GLN A 102 -17.75 9.89 -8.79
C GLN A 102 -17.59 8.98 -7.58
N ASP A 103 -18.42 7.93 -7.51
CA ASP A 103 -18.39 6.96 -6.42
C ASP A 103 -17.16 6.04 -6.56
N PHE A 104 -16.85 5.63 -7.79
CA PHE A 104 -15.67 4.85 -8.11
C PHE A 104 -14.39 5.60 -7.73
N TRP A 105 -14.11 6.74 -8.38
CA TRP A 105 -12.85 7.47 -8.20
C TRP A 105 -12.75 8.21 -6.86
N GLY A 106 -13.87 8.59 -6.26
CA GLY A 106 -13.86 9.42 -5.05
C GLY A 106 -13.93 8.66 -3.73
N LYS A 107 -14.44 7.42 -3.73
CA LYS A 107 -14.76 6.70 -2.48
C LYS A 107 -14.40 5.22 -2.47
N ARG A 108 -14.11 4.61 -3.62
CA ARG A 108 -13.95 3.16 -3.71
C ARG A 108 -12.63 2.72 -4.35
N TRP A 109 -12.09 3.56 -5.23
CA TRP A 109 -10.85 3.31 -5.94
C TRP A 109 -9.70 4.11 -5.33
N ASN A 110 -8.66 3.41 -4.88
CA ASN A 110 -7.39 3.96 -4.41
C ASN A 110 -7.56 5.13 -3.42
N LEU A 111 -8.15 4.84 -2.26
CA LEU A 111 -8.45 5.82 -1.21
C LEU A 111 -7.22 6.62 -0.77
N MET A 112 -6.06 5.97 -0.73
CA MET A 112 -4.79 6.64 -0.43
C MET A 112 -4.45 7.75 -1.43
N VAL A 113 -4.55 7.47 -2.74
CA VAL A 113 -4.29 8.47 -3.78
C VAL A 113 -5.31 9.61 -3.72
N THR A 114 -6.58 9.29 -3.47
CA THR A 114 -7.63 10.30 -3.30
C THR A 114 -7.38 11.18 -2.06
N ASN A 115 -6.97 10.58 -0.95
CA ASN A 115 -6.65 11.29 0.30
C ASN A 115 -5.40 12.18 0.17
N ILE A 116 -4.48 11.86 -0.75
CA ILE A 116 -3.33 12.72 -1.07
C ILE A 116 -3.72 13.82 -2.06
N LEU A 117 -4.35 13.48 -3.19
CA LEU A 117 -4.64 14.43 -4.27
C LEU A 117 -5.71 15.47 -3.90
N LYS A 118 -6.64 15.12 -3.02
CA LYS A 118 -7.72 16.02 -2.59
C LYS A 118 -7.20 17.28 -1.88
N PRO A 119 -6.42 17.18 -0.79
CA PRO A 119 -5.86 18.36 -0.13
C PRO A 119 -4.73 19.02 -0.95
N THR A 120 -3.97 18.26 -1.75
CA THR A 120 -2.79 18.80 -2.46
C THR A 120 -3.14 19.50 -3.76
N ILE A 121 -4.14 19.03 -4.51
CA ILE A 121 -4.47 19.56 -5.85
C ILE A 121 -5.92 20.05 -5.89
N PHE A 122 -6.87 19.23 -5.47
CA PHE A 122 -8.30 19.54 -5.68
C PHE A 122 -8.75 20.77 -4.89
N GLU A 123 -8.47 20.81 -3.58
CA GLU A 123 -8.84 21.92 -2.71
C GLU A 123 -8.16 23.25 -3.07
N PRO A 124 -6.83 23.32 -3.28
CA PRO A 124 -6.20 24.58 -3.67
C PRO A 124 -6.69 25.07 -5.03
N THR A 125 -6.84 24.16 -6.01
CA THR A 125 -7.39 24.52 -7.34
C THR A 125 -8.81 25.05 -7.19
N ARG A 126 -9.66 24.40 -6.39
CA ARG A 126 -11.03 24.84 -6.15
C ARG A 126 -11.08 26.21 -5.51
N ASN A 127 -10.20 26.49 -4.56
CA ASN A 127 -10.17 27.78 -3.87
C ASN A 127 -9.81 28.91 -4.84
N VAL A 128 -8.79 28.71 -5.68
CA VAL A 128 -8.39 29.67 -6.73
C VAL A 128 -9.54 29.92 -7.71
N PHE A 129 -10.12 28.85 -8.26
CA PHE A 129 -11.19 28.98 -9.25
C PHE A 129 -12.54 29.40 -8.67
N THR A 130 -12.75 29.28 -7.35
CA THR A 130 -13.95 29.78 -6.69
C THR A 130 -14.02 31.30 -6.75
N GLY A 131 -12.88 31.99 -6.63
CA GLY A 131 -12.81 33.45 -6.78
C GLY A 131 -13.08 33.94 -8.21
N LEU A 132 -12.76 33.11 -9.22
CA LEU A 132 -12.85 33.49 -10.63
C LEU A 132 -14.18 33.11 -11.31
N VAL A 133 -14.67 31.89 -11.07
CA VAL A 133 -15.80 31.30 -11.83
C VAL A 133 -16.99 30.94 -10.92
N GLY A 134 -16.85 31.19 -9.62
CA GLY A 134 -17.85 30.89 -8.60
C GLY A 134 -17.81 29.43 -8.12
N ARG A 135 -18.24 29.24 -6.87
CA ARG A 135 -18.11 27.97 -6.10
C ARG A 135 -18.73 26.75 -6.79
N LYS A 136 -19.74 26.97 -7.63
CA LYS A 136 -20.50 25.93 -8.35
C LYS A 136 -19.81 25.46 -9.63
N TRP A 137 -18.94 26.27 -10.24
CA TRP A 137 -18.25 25.96 -11.49
C TRP A 137 -16.77 25.64 -11.26
N ALA A 138 -16.19 26.12 -10.15
CA ALA A 138 -14.83 25.80 -9.73
C ALA A 138 -14.54 24.30 -9.55
N ILE A 139 -15.57 23.47 -9.44
CA ILE A 139 -15.42 22.01 -9.31
C ILE A 139 -14.86 21.38 -10.58
N PHE A 140 -15.28 21.83 -11.77
CA PHE A 140 -14.83 21.27 -13.05
C PHE A 140 -13.32 21.44 -13.30
N PRO A 141 -12.74 22.65 -13.20
CA PRO A 141 -11.30 22.81 -13.36
C PRO A 141 -10.50 22.07 -12.27
N SER A 142 -11.07 21.92 -11.07
CA SER A 142 -10.44 21.17 -9.98
C SER A 142 -10.37 19.67 -10.28
N VAL A 143 -11.46 19.08 -10.79
CA VAL A 143 -11.47 17.68 -11.23
C VAL A 143 -10.45 17.48 -12.35
N PHE A 144 -10.46 18.34 -13.37
CA PHE A 144 -9.53 18.24 -14.48
C PHE A 144 -8.06 18.32 -14.03
N ALA A 145 -7.73 19.28 -13.17
CA ALA A 145 -6.38 19.42 -12.62
C ALA A 145 -5.94 18.19 -11.80
N THR A 146 -6.84 17.63 -10.99
CA THR A 146 -6.56 16.43 -10.20
C THR A 146 -6.25 15.22 -11.10
N PHE A 147 -7.04 14.97 -12.14
CA PHE A 147 -6.80 13.87 -13.07
C PHE A 147 -5.54 14.08 -13.92
N PHE A 148 -5.26 15.32 -14.33
CA PHE A 148 -4.04 15.65 -15.06
C PHE A 148 -2.77 15.38 -14.25
N VAL A 149 -2.72 15.88 -13.01
CA VAL A 149 -1.58 15.65 -12.11
C VAL A 149 -1.43 14.15 -11.78
N SER A 150 -2.55 13.44 -11.60
CA SER A 150 -2.53 12.00 -11.41
C SER A 150 -1.93 11.26 -12.61
N GLY A 151 -2.33 11.62 -13.84
CA GLY A 151 -1.78 11.05 -15.07
C GLY A 151 -0.28 11.29 -15.23
N LEU A 152 0.18 12.52 -14.98
CA LEU A 152 1.60 12.87 -15.00
C LEU A 152 2.41 12.07 -13.99
N MET A 153 1.88 11.87 -12.78
CA MET A 153 2.54 11.06 -11.77
C MET A 153 2.69 9.60 -12.21
N HIS A 154 1.66 9.01 -12.83
CA HIS A 154 1.77 7.64 -13.35
C HIS A 154 2.80 7.56 -14.48
N GLU A 155 2.84 8.56 -15.36
CA GLU A 155 3.84 8.64 -16.43
C GLU A 155 5.28 8.77 -15.89
N LEU A 156 5.47 9.57 -14.84
CA LEU A 156 6.74 9.68 -14.14
C LEU A 156 7.15 8.36 -13.47
N VAL A 157 6.21 7.63 -12.87
CA VAL A 157 6.47 6.31 -12.29
C VAL A 157 6.86 5.30 -13.39
N PHE A 158 6.15 5.26 -14.51
CA PHE A 158 6.50 4.38 -15.63
C PHE A 158 7.86 4.72 -16.25
N TYR A 159 8.20 6.00 -16.32
CA TYR A 159 9.50 6.46 -16.80
C TYR A 159 10.64 6.08 -15.85
N THR A 160 10.47 6.33 -14.55
CA THR A 160 11.52 6.14 -13.54
C THR A 160 11.70 4.68 -13.12
N TYR A 161 10.60 3.98 -12.83
CA TYR A 161 10.61 2.58 -12.37
C TYR A 161 10.56 1.58 -13.52
N GLY A 162 9.74 1.84 -14.54
CA GLY A 162 9.57 0.93 -15.67
C GLY A 162 10.63 1.08 -16.77
N ARG A 163 11.39 2.18 -16.77
CA ARG A 163 12.28 2.61 -17.87
C ARG A 163 11.61 2.57 -19.25
N GLN A 164 10.29 2.73 -19.28
CA GLN A 164 9.51 2.76 -20.51
C GLN A 164 9.48 4.19 -21.07
N LYS A 165 9.45 4.30 -22.40
CA LYS A 165 9.35 5.61 -23.06
C LYS A 165 7.93 6.17 -22.84
N THR A 166 7.85 7.41 -22.37
CA THR A 166 6.58 8.11 -22.07
C THR A 166 5.80 8.37 -23.36
N ARG A 167 4.75 7.57 -23.60
CA ARG A 167 3.88 7.69 -24.78
C ARG A 167 2.64 8.55 -24.53
N TRP A 168 2.50 9.16 -23.34
CA TRP A 168 1.34 9.95 -22.91
C TRP A 168 0.00 9.21 -22.88
N GLU A 169 -0.02 7.92 -23.25
CA GLU A 169 -1.22 7.07 -23.30
C GLU A 169 -1.90 7.01 -21.92
N VAL A 170 -1.12 6.93 -20.85
CA VAL A 170 -1.63 6.90 -19.47
C VAL A 170 -2.22 8.25 -19.06
N THR A 171 -1.54 9.36 -19.38
CA THR A 171 -2.06 10.70 -19.10
C THR A 171 -3.36 10.95 -19.87
N CYS A 172 -3.44 10.54 -21.14
CA CYS A 172 -4.66 10.60 -21.95
C CYS A 172 -5.81 9.78 -21.34
N PHE A 173 -5.53 8.56 -20.85
CA PHE A 173 -6.51 7.74 -20.16
C PHE A 173 -7.12 8.47 -18.96
N PHE A 174 -6.29 9.02 -18.06
CA PHE A 174 -6.79 9.77 -16.90
C PHE A 174 -7.57 11.03 -17.31
N LEU A 175 -7.13 11.74 -18.35
CA LEU A 175 -7.85 12.92 -18.85
C LEU A 175 -9.24 12.59 -19.39
N ILE A 176 -9.39 11.50 -20.15
CA ILE A 176 -10.70 11.04 -20.63
C ILE A 176 -11.64 10.72 -19.47
N HIS A 177 -11.13 10.07 -18.43
CA HIS A 177 -11.89 9.79 -17.20
C HIS A 177 -12.25 11.07 -16.44
N GLY A 178 -11.34 12.05 -16.36
CA GLY A 178 -11.60 13.36 -15.76
C GLY A 178 -12.71 14.15 -16.48
N VAL A 179 -12.70 14.14 -17.82
CA VAL A 179 -13.76 14.77 -18.63
C VAL A 179 -15.08 14.03 -18.47
N SER A 180 -15.06 12.69 -18.52
CA SER A 180 -16.26 11.85 -18.32
C SER A 180 -16.89 12.09 -16.95
N LEU A 181 -16.07 12.22 -15.91
CA LEU A 181 -16.49 12.57 -14.56
C LEU A 181 -17.12 13.97 -14.51
N GLY A 182 -16.50 14.95 -15.17
CA GLY A 182 -17.04 16.29 -15.32
C GLY A 182 -18.41 16.28 -16.00
N VAL A 183 -18.56 15.55 -17.11
CA VAL A 183 -19.84 15.41 -17.82
C VAL A 183 -20.90 14.79 -16.91
N GLU A 184 -20.57 13.73 -16.16
CA GLU A 184 -21.49 13.09 -15.21
C GLU A 184 -21.95 14.08 -14.11
N MET A 185 -21.02 14.87 -13.56
CA MET A 185 -21.32 15.92 -12.58
C MET A 185 -22.23 17.01 -13.16
N GLY A 186 -21.97 17.43 -14.40
CA GLY A 186 -22.78 18.39 -15.14
C GLY A 186 -24.21 17.88 -15.37
N LEU A 187 -24.35 16.65 -15.86
CA LEU A 187 -25.64 15.99 -16.10
C LEU A 187 -26.44 15.83 -14.80
N LYS A 188 -25.83 15.35 -13.72
CA LYS A 188 -26.49 15.23 -12.40
C LYS A 188 -26.99 16.59 -11.88
N LYS A 189 -26.24 17.66 -12.16
CA LYS A 189 -26.58 19.03 -11.78
C LYS A 189 -27.72 19.61 -12.63
N LEU A 190 -27.76 19.30 -13.93
CA LEU A 190 -28.84 19.71 -14.84
C LEU A 190 -30.16 18.99 -14.55
N VAL A 191 -30.10 17.74 -14.08
CA VAL A 191 -31.29 16.91 -13.78
C VAL A 191 -31.75 17.04 -12.30
N ASN A 192 -31.23 18.04 -11.56
CA ASN A 192 -31.65 18.36 -10.19
C ASN A 192 -31.63 17.14 -9.22
N GLY A 193 -30.73 16.17 -9.43
CA GLY A 193 -30.59 14.99 -8.57
C GLY A 193 -31.73 13.95 -8.67
N LYS A 194 -32.70 14.10 -9.59
CA LYS A 194 -33.82 13.15 -9.73
C LYS A 194 -33.46 11.86 -10.49
N PHE A 195 -32.41 11.88 -11.31
CA PHE A 195 -31.93 10.68 -12.02
C PHE A 195 -30.90 9.92 -11.18
N ARG A 196 -31.37 8.95 -10.40
CA ARG A 196 -30.52 7.84 -9.94
C ARG A 196 -30.45 6.84 -11.09
N LEU A 197 -29.32 6.80 -11.80
CA LEU A 197 -29.10 5.80 -12.84
C LEU A 197 -29.30 4.39 -12.24
N PRO A 198 -30.10 3.51 -12.86
CA PRO A 198 -30.37 2.18 -12.33
C PRO A 198 -29.08 1.35 -12.22
N ARG A 199 -28.98 0.57 -11.14
CA ARG A 199 -27.86 -0.32 -10.75
C ARG A 199 -27.26 -1.17 -11.86
N THR A 200 -28.03 -1.47 -12.90
CA THR A 200 -27.67 -2.40 -13.98
C THR A 200 -26.92 -1.74 -15.15
N VAL A 201 -26.94 -0.41 -15.28
CA VAL A 201 -26.31 0.30 -16.41
C VAL A 201 -24.99 0.96 -16.01
N SER A 202 -24.84 1.41 -14.76
CA SER A 202 -23.61 2.07 -14.31
C SER A 202 -22.46 1.12 -13.97
N GLY A 203 -22.76 -0.12 -13.58
CA GLY A 203 -21.75 -1.16 -13.33
C GLY A 203 -20.94 -1.52 -14.59
N PRO A 204 -21.59 -1.88 -15.72
CA PRO A 204 -20.87 -2.20 -16.96
C PRO A 204 -20.09 -1.01 -17.52
N LEU A 205 -20.63 0.21 -17.48
CA LEU A 205 -19.94 1.39 -18.02
C LEU A 205 -18.67 1.79 -17.25
N ALA A 206 -18.56 1.42 -15.97
CA ALA A 206 -17.33 1.60 -15.19
C ALA A 206 -16.31 0.48 -15.40
N ILE A 207 -16.74 -0.70 -15.85
CA ILE A 207 -15.90 -1.91 -16.00
C ILE A 207 -15.43 -2.09 -17.47
N ILE A 208 -16.26 -1.73 -18.45
CA ILE A 208 -15.98 -1.95 -19.88
C ILE A 208 -14.70 -1.24 -20.39
N PRO A 209 -14.29 -0.05 -19.89
CA PRO A 209 -13.00 0.53 -20.30
C PRO A 209 -11.77 -0.19 -19.73
N ASN A 210 -11.93 -0.96 -18.63
CA ASN A 210 -10.81 -1.59 -17.93
C ASN A 210 -10.37 -2.92 -18.57
N GLU A 211 -11.24 -3.64 -19.29
CA GLU A 211 -10.87 -4.92 -19.92
C GLU A 211 -10.24 -4.76 -21.32
N VAL A 212 -10.48 -3.66 -22.03
CA VAL A 212 -10.06 -3.52 -23.43
C VAL A 212 -8.63 -2.95 -23.58
N SER A 213 -7.99 -2.46 -22.51
CA SER A 213 -6.80 -1.62 -22.65
C SER A 213 -5.47 -2.20 -22.13
N CYS A 214 -5.39 -3.45 -21.63
CA CYS A 214 -4.08 -3.99 -21.25
C CYS A 214 -3.99 -5.53 -21.33
N PRO A 215 -3.43 -6.10 -22.42
CA PRO A 215 -3.14 -7.54 -22.52
C PRO A 215 -1.89 -8.01 -21.75
N TYR A 216 -1.25 -7.15 -20.94
CA TYR A 216 0.09 -7.40 -20.38
C TYR A 216 0.20 -7.16 -18.87
N LEU A 217 -0.87 -7.43 -18.12
CA LEU A 217 -0.80 -7.65 -16.66
C LEU A 217 -1.03 -9.14 -16.36
#